data_AF-A0A3Q2Z857-F1
#
_entry.id   AF-A0A3Q2Z857-F1
#
_cell.length_a   1.000
_cell.length_b   1.000
_cell.length_c   1.000
_cell.angle_alpha   90.00
_cell.angle_beta   90.00
_cell.angle_gamma   90.00
#
_symmetry.space_group_name_H-M   'P 1'
#
loop_
_entity.id
_entity.type
_entity.pdbx_description
1 polymer ?
#
loop_
_entity_poly.entity_id
_entity_poly.type
_entity_poly.pdbx_seq_one_letter_code
_entity_poly.pdbx_strand_id
1 'polypeptide(L)'
;MGNSYAGQLRTTRFEEVLHNSIEASLRSNIVVPRPVFSQLYLEAEQPLAHNGRTENDDEDDEDGSESNSPPIPYQMKPPPEGCCTTDGYCQAGRDLRLSSLASDSLDVLPGFMLIGLKSPALPENLLVGAVDHRFLPDERGHNALLGFSGYCMGCGEKGFRYFTDFANHINLKLSTQPKKQKHLKFHLYRNNQGVLVKGAPICWRGHGCQLHCFGDPLLSA
;
A
#
# COMPACT_ATOMS: atom_id res chain seq x y z
N MET A 1 51.47 -34.14 -0.26
CA MET A 1 50.22 -34.79 -0.72
C MET A 1 49.08 -34.26 0.15
N GLY A 2 48.08 -33.49 -0.28
CA GLY A 2 47.33 -33.50 -1.52
C GLY A 2 46.02 -34.25 -1.29
N ASN A 3 44.90 -33.53 -1.10
CA ASN A 3 43.53 -33.95 -1.43
C ASN A 3 42.51 -32.82 -1.13
N SER A 4 42.25 -31.99 -2.15
CA SER A 4 41.18 -30.98 -2.18
C SER A 4 40.17 -31.35 -3.27
N TYR A 5 39.31 -32.36 -3.08
CA TYR A 5 38.15 -32.58 -3.97
C TYR A 5 37.04 -33.34 -3.24
N ALA A 6 36.19 -32.64 -2.49
CA ALA A 6 35.01 -33.25 -1.87
C ALA A 6 33.79 -32.30 -1.80
N GLY A 7 33.67 -31.35 -2.74
CA GLY A 7 32.54 -30.41 -2.77
C GLY A 7 31.94 -30.11 -4.16
N GLN A 8 32.65 -30.42 -5.25
CA GLN A 8 32.30 -29.89 -6.59
C GLN A 8 31.25 -30.73 -7.35
N LEU A 9 31.00 -31.99 -6.97
CA LEU A 9 30.30 -32.94 -7.85
C LEU A 9 28.76 -32.95 -7.72
N ARG A 10 28.18 -32.27 -6.73
CA ARG A 10 26.71 -32.25 -6.54
C ARG A 10 26.02 -31.02 -7.11
N THR A 11 26.76 -29.94 -7.35
CA THR A 11 26.19 -28.70 -7.91
C THR A 11 26.02 -28.79 -9.42
N THR A 12 27.01 -29.31 -10.15
CA THR A 12 26.98 -29.37 -11.62
C THR A 12 25.83 -30.21 -12.17
N ARG A 13 25.58 -31.39 -11.60
CA ARG A 13 24.48 -32.26 -12.04
C ARG A 13 23.11 -31.65 -11.76
N PHE A 14 22.96 -30.95 -10.63
CA PHE A 14 21.71 -30.25 -10.32
C PHE A 14 21.51 -29.05 -11.25
N GLU A 15 22.56 -28.27 -11.46
CA GLU A 15 22.57 -27.08 -12.31
C GLU A 15 22.28 -27.44 -13.77
N GLU A 16 22.87 -28.51 -14.31
CA GLU A 16 22.56 -29.01 -15.66
C GLU A 16 21.12 -29.52 -15.80
N VAL A 17 20.59 -30.20 -14.78
CA VAL A 17 19.19 -30.66 -14.78
C VAL A 17 18.24 -29.47 -14.71
N LEU A 18 18.59 -28.43 -13.93
CA LEU A 18 17.80 -27.20 -13.83
C LEU A 18 17.81 -26.45 -15.18
N HIS A 19 18.98 -26.28 -15.78
CA HIS A 19 19.13 -25.65 -17.10
C HIS A 19 18.36 -26.42 -18.18
N ASN A 20 18.43 -27.75 -18.19
CA ASN A 20 17.64 -28.58 -19.11
C ASN A 20 16.13 -28.45 -18.88
N SER A 21 15.68 -28.39 -17.63
CA SER A 21 14.25 -28.26 -17.30
C SER A 21 13.70 -26.90 -17.76
N ILE A 22 14.47 -25.83 -17.59
CA ILE A 22 14.11 -24.48 -18.05
C ILE A 22 14.09 -24.43 -19.58
N GLU A 23 15.11 -24.96 -20.26
CA GLU A 23 15.15 -25.01 -21.72
C GLU A 23 14.01 -25.87 -22.32
N ALA A 24 13.68 -27.00 -21.69
CA ALA A 24 12.57 -27.85 -22.11
C ALA A 24 11.22 -27.14 -21.95
N SER A 25 11.04 -26.40 -20.85
CA SER A 25 9.83 -25.61 -20.60
C SER A 25 9.67 -24.49 -21.62
N LEU A 26 10.75 -23.74 -21.91
CA LEU A 26 10.77 -22.65 -22.89
C LEU A 26 10.59 -23.12 -24.35
N ARG A 27 11.02 -24.35 -24.67
CA ARG A 27 10.82 -24.97 -26.00
C ARG A 27 9.47 -25.69 -26.13
N SER A 28 8.77 -25.93 -25.03
CA SER A 28 7.46 -26.58 -25.06
C SER A 28 6.37 -25.59 -25.45
N ASN A 29 5.59 -25.90 -26.49
CA ASN A 29 4.38 -25.15 -26.88
C ASN A 29 3.16 -25.51 -26.01
N ILE A 30 3.37 -26.05 -24.81
CA ILE A 30 2.28 -26.34 -23.89
C ILE A 30 1.94 -25.04 -23.18
N VAL A 31 0.77 -24.48 -23.51
CA VAL A 31 0.19 -23.36 -22.80
C VAL A 31 0.23 -23.68 -21.30
N VAL A 32 0.95 -22.85 -20.55
CA VAL A 32 1.06 -22.94 -19.09
C VAL A 32 -0.35 -23.15 -18.52
N PRO A 33 -0.63 -24.25 -17.80
CA PRO A 33 -1.93 -24.46 -17.19
C PRO A 33 -2.25 -23.24 -16.35
N ARG A 34 -3.42 -22.62 -16.59
CA ARG A 34 -3.87 -21.49 -15.79
C ARG A 34 -3.74 -21.87 -14.31
N PRO A 35 -3.10 -21.04 -13.47
CA PRO A 35 -3.05 -21.31 -12.03
C PRO A 35 -4.46 -21.59 -11.51
N VAL A 36 -4.62 -22.59 -10.64
CA VAL A 36 -5.92 -23.03 -10.08
C VAL A 36 -6.75 -21.85 -9.57
N PHE A 37 -6.08 -20.81 -9.07
CA PHE A 37 -6.70 -19.56 -8.62
C PHE A 37 -7.51 -18.82 -9.70
N SER A 38 -7.10 -18.93 -10.97
CA SER A 38 -7.78 -18.31 -12.10
C SER A 38 -9.07 -19.06 -12.47
N GLN A 39 -9.13 -20.38 -12.26
CA GLN A 39 -10.31 -21.18 -12.59
C GLN A 39 -11.46 -20.87 -11.60
N LEU A 40 -11.16 -20.80 -10.31
CA LEU A 40 -12.17 -20.54 -9.29
C LEU A 40 -12.79 -19.13 -9.38
N TYR A 41 -12.07 -18.14 -9.90
CA TYR A 41 -12.58 -16.77 -9.98
C TYR A 41 -13.21 -16.41 -11.33
N LEU A 42 -12.79 -17.04 -12.44
CA LEU A 42 -13.34 -16.76 -13.79
C LEU A 42 -14.56 -17.62 -14.14
N GLU A 43 -14.83 -18.72 -13.45
CA GLU A 43 -16.04 -19.55 -13.65
C GLU A 43 -17.25 -19.06 -12.85
N ALA A 44 -17.10 -18.03 -12.01
CA ALA A 44 -18.18 -17.46 -11.21
C ALA A 44 -19.11 -16.51 -11.98
N GLU A 45 -18.85 -16.21 -13.26
CA GLU A 45 -19.73 -15.39 -14.09
C GLU A 45 -20.38 -16.21 -15.23
N GLN A 46 -21.29 -17.11 -14.87
CA GLN A 46 -22.40 -17.49 -15.75
C GLN A 46 -23.74 -17.40 -14.98
N PRO A 47 -24.70 -16.57 -15.44
CA PRO A 47 -25.97 -16.39 -14.74
C PRO A 47 -26.95 -17.49 -15.15
N LEU A 48 -27.27 -18.40 -14.21
CA LEU A 48 -28.43 -19.27 -14.34
C LEU A 48 -29.53 -18.84 -13.37
N ALA A 49 -30.62 -18.37 -13.97
CA ALA A 49 -31.90 -18.19 -13.33
C ALA A 49 -32.46 -19.54 -12.84
N HIS A 50 -33.01 -19.55 -11.62
CA HIS A 50 -34.35 -20.05 -11.26
C HIS A 50 -34.41 -20.64 -9.84
N ASN A 51 -35.19 -19.97 -8.99
CA ASN A 51 -36.03 -20.41 -7.86
C ASN A 51 -35.62 -21.59 -6.95
N GLY A 52 -35.68 -21.33 -5.64
CA GLY A 52 -36.29 -22.27 -4.69
C GLY A 52 -35.65 -22.39 -3.30
N ARG A 53 -36.04 -21.50 -2.37
CA ARG A 53 -36.33 -21.73 -0.93
C ARG A 53 -35.58 -22.85 -0.20
N THR A 54 -34.85 -22.52 0.86
CA THR A 54 -35.01 -23.08 2.24
C THR A 54 -34.17 -22.24 3.21
N GLU A 55 -34.80 -21.78 4.29
CA GLU A 55 -34.21 -21.11 5.45
C GLU A 55 -33.39 -22.12 6.26
N ASN A 56 -32.20 -21.73 6.72
CA ASN A 56 -31.59 -22.28 7.93
C ASN A 56 -30.66 -21.19 8.49
N ASP A 57 -31.09 -20.68 9.64
CA ASP A 57 -30.33 -19.91 10.60
C ASP A 57 -29.63 -20.94 11.49
N ASP A 58 -28.31 -20.84 11.65
CA ASP A 58 -27.59 -21.42 12.79
C ASP A 58 -26.24 -20.71 12.92
N GLU A 59 -26.10 -20.11 14.10
CA GLU A 59 -24.91 -19.46 14.67
C GLU A 59 -23.82 -20.52 14.93
N ASP A 60 -22.53 -20.15 14.78
CA ASP A 60 -21.49 -20.38 15.78
C ASP A 60 -20.06 -20.18 15.20
N ASP A 61 -19.36 -19.23 15.84
CA ASP A 61 -17.97 -19.29 16.28
C ASP A 61 -16.88 -19.82 15.32
N GLU A 62 -16.23 -18.89 14.62
CA GLU A 62 -14.89 -19.13 14.06
C GLU A 62 -13.83 -18.68 15.10
N ASP A 63 -13.70 -19.46 16.17
CA ASP A 63 -12.47 -19.57 16.95
C ASP A 63 -11.57 -20.65 16.33
N GLY A 64 -10.27 -20.38 16.23
CA GLY A 64 -9.28 -21.41 15.92
C GLY A 64 -8.46 -21.19 14.65
N SER A 65 -7.52 -20.25 14.69
CA SER A 65 -6.12 -20.50 14.31
C SER A 65 -5.21 -19.34 14.73
N GLU A 66 -4.94 -19.23 16.02
CA GLU A 66 -3.83 -18.42 16.51
C GLU A 66 -2.51 -19.10 16.13
N SER A 67 -1.98 -18.78 14.95
CA SER A 67 -0.64 -19.20 14.58
C SER A 67 0.36 -18.55 15.54
N ASN A 68 0.97 -19.34 16.44
CA ASN A 68 2.06 -18.93 17.34
C ASN A 68 3.39 -18.60 16.61
N SER A 69 3.34 -18.34 15.31
CA SER A 69 4.51 -17.87 14.57
C SER A 69 4.70 -16.39 14.88
N PRO A 70 5.89 -15.94 15.32
CA PRO A 70 6.16 -14.51 15.41
C PRO A 70 5.87 -13.89 14.03
N PRO A 71 5.16 -12.74 13.98
CA PRO A 71 4.80 -12.13 12.71
C PRO A 71 6.08 -11.88 11.93
N ILE A 72 6.15 -12.45 10.72
CA ILE A 72 7.31 -12.28 9.85
C ILE A 72 7.52 -10.77 9.67
N PRO A 73 8.69 -10.23 10.05
CA PRO A 73 8.97 -8.81 9.88
C PRO A 73 8.75 -8.43 8.43
N TYR A 74 7.95 -7.39 8.19
CA TYR A 74 7.73 -6.93 6.83
C TYR A 74 9.04 -6.40 6.26
N GLN A 75 9.61 -7.14 5.30
CA GLN A 75 10.80 -6.70 4.58
C GLN A 75 10.37 -5.87 3.39
N MET A 76 10.57 -4.55 3.48
CA MET A 76 10.50 -3.69 2.31
C MET A 76 11.61 -4.10 1.34
N LYS A 77 11.32 -4.03 0.04
CA LYS A 77 12.38 -4.14 -0.99
C LYS A 77 13.45 -3.09 -0.69
N PRO A 78 14.74 -3.45 -0.72
CA PRO A 78 15.80 -2.47 -0.59
C PRO A 78 15.56 -1.34 -1.60
N PRO A 79 15.67 -0.07 -1.18
CA PRO A 79 15.63 1.04 -2.12
C PRO A 79 16.71 0.84 -3.20
N PRO A 80 16.46 1.23 -4.47
CA PRO A 80 17.47 1.15 -5.53
C PRO A 80 18.78 1.84 -5.14
N GLU A 81 19.92 1.34 -5.63
CA GLU A 81 21.21 1.94 -5.32
C GLU A 81 21.25 3.42 -5.74
N GLY A 82 21.78 4.28 -4.86
CA GLY A 82 21.89 5.72 -5.10
C GLY A 82 20.63 6.55 -4.83
N CYS A 83 19.51 5.95 -4.42
CA CYS A 83 18.32 6.71 -4.02
C CYS A 83 18.39 7.19 -2.56
N CYS A 84 17.69 8.28 -2.27
CA CYS A 84 17.58 8.81 -0.91
C CYS A 84 16.77 7.85 -0.03
N THR A 85 17.23 7.62 1.20
CA THR A 85 16.57 6.77 2.22
C THR A 85 16.25 7.54 3.51
N THR A 86 16.37 8.87 3.46
CA THR A 86 16.18 9.76 4.61
C THR A 86 14.71 9.89 4.95
N ASP A 87 14.39 9.78 6.24
CA ASP A 87 13.01 9.96 6.72
C ASP A 87 12.50 11.37 6.38
N GLY A 88 11.30 11.42 5.79
CA GLY A 88 10.67 12.68 5.38
C GLY A 88 11.02 13.14 3.96
N TYR A 89 11.85 12.40 3.24
CA TYR A 89 12.21 12.66 1.85
C TYR A 89 11.77 11.51 0.95
N CYS A 90 11.41 11.80 -0.31
CA CYS A 90 11.24 10.74 -1.30
C CYS A 90 12.58 10.18 -1.78
N GLN A 91 12.55 9.07 -2.51
CA GLN A 91 13.74 8.44 -3.12
C GLN A 91 14.53 9.37 -4.06
N ALA A 92 13.91 10.38 -4.65
CA ALA A 92 14.60 11.43 -5.42
C ALA A 92 15.22 12.55 -4.56
N GLY A 93 15.21 12.43 -3.22
CA GLY A 93 15.80 13.41 -2.29
C GLY A 93 14.99 14.69 -2.08
N ARG A 94 13.71 14.70 -2.45
CA ARG A 94 12.81 15.85 -2.26
C ARG A 94 12.11 15.76 -0.91
N ASP A 95 12.07 16.87 -0.19
CA ASP A 95 11.41 16.96 1.11
C ASP A 95 9.89 16.86 0.94
N LEU A 96 9.26 16.00 1.73
CA LEU A 96 7.82 15.76 1.71
C LEU A 96 7.12 16.28 2.95
N ARG A 97 7.85 16.84 3.92
CA ARG A 97 7.26 17.33 5.16
C ARG A 97 6.30 18.48 4.87
N LEU A 98 5.15 18.46 5.53
CA LEU A 98 4.13 19.50 5.40
C LEU A 98 4.71 20.89 5.67
N SER A 99 5.61 21.03 6.65
CA SER A 99 6.30 22.29 6.96
C SER A 99 7.16 22.81 5.80
N SER A 100 7.79 21.92 5.03
CA SER A 100 8.59 22.29 3.87
C SER A 100 7.73 22.66 2.67
N LEU A 101 6.64 21.91 2.44
CA LEU A 101 5.75 22.11 1.29
C LEU A 101 4.63 23.12 1.56
N ALA A 102 4.60 23.73 2.75
CA ALA A 102 3.51 24.57 3.22
C ALA A 102 3.26 25.77 2.29
N SER A 103 4.33 26.40 1.80
CA SER A 103 4.26 27.61 0.97
C SER A 103 4.38 27.32 -0.52
N ASP A 104 4.60 26.07 -0.91
CA ASP A 104 4.85 25.70 -2.30
C ASP A 104 3.56 25.72 -3.13
N SER A 105 3.66 26.21 -4.37
CA SER A 105 2.60 26.12 -5.37
C SER A 105 2.53 24.71 -5.97
N LEU A 106 1.96 23.79 -5.21
CA LEU A 106 1.62 22.43 -5.64
C LEU A 106 0.38 22.41 -6.55
N ASP A 107 0.55 21.93 -7.79
CA ASP A 107 -0.56 21.63 -8.70
C ASP A 107 -1.05 20.20 -8.48
N VAL A 108 -2.34 20.07 -8.16
CA VAL A 108 -2.97 18.77 -7.92
C VAL A 108 -3.75 18.33 -9.15
N LEU A 109 -3.51 17.10 -9.61
CA LEU A 109 -4.23 16.57 -10.77
C LEU A 109 -5.74 16.46 -10.48
N PRO A 110 -6.61 16.68 -11.48
CA PRO A 110 -8.05 16.48 -11.31
C PRO A 110 -8.36 15.07 -10.77
N GLY A 111 -9.24 15.01 -9.77
CA GLY A 111 -9.60 13.75 -9.11
C GLY A 111 -8.59 13.27 -8.05
N PHE A 112 -7.50 13.98 -7.82
CA PHE A 112 -6.58 13.72 -6.72
C PHE A 112 -6.76 14.73 -5.59
N MET A 113 -6.44 14.30 -4.37
CA MET A 113 -6.46 15.14 -3.17
C MET A 113 -5.12 15.04 -2.43
N LEU A 114 -4.73 16.13 -1.77
CA LEU A 114 -3.57 16.15 -0.89
C LEU A 114 -3.91 15.50 0.45
N ILE A 115 -3.04 14.58 0.86
CA ILE A 115 -3.20 13.77 2.05
C ILE A 115 -1.97 13.87 2.93
N GLY A 116 -2.21 14.04 4.22
CA GLY A 116 -1.22 13.95 5.28
C GLY A 116 -1.02 12.52 5.73
N LEU A 117 0.20 12.02 5.56
CA LEU A 117 0.63 10.70 6.00
C LEU A 117 1.40 10.79 7.32
N LYS A 118 1.10 9.89 8.25
CA LYS A 118 1.83 9.76 9.53
C LYS A 118 2.93 8.70 9.41
N SER A 119 4.16 9.12 9.68
CA SER A 119 5.32 8.24 9.78
C SER A 119 5.61 7.87 11.24
N PRO A 120 5.81 6.58 11.57
CA PRO A 120 6.31 6.19 12.89
C PRO A 120 7.69 6.79 13.21
N ALA A 121 8.53 6.99 12.20
CA ALA A 121 9.87 7.56 12.36
C ALA A 121 9.85 9.09 12.58
N LEU A 122 8.75 9.76 12.22
CA LEU A 122 8.59 11.22 12.34
C LEU A 122 7.23 11.55 12.98
N PRO A 123 7.07 11.34 14.31
CA PRO A 123 5.78 11.52 14.97
C PRO A 123 5.24 12.96 14.94
N GLU A 124 6.15 13.94 14.93
CA GLU A 124 5.84 15.37 14.95
C GLU A 124 5.60 15.97 13.55
N ASN A 125 5.89 15.23 12.48
CA ASN A 125 5.78 15.74 11.11
C ASN A 125 4.78 14.93 10.29
N LEU A 126 4.00 15.62 9.46
CA LEU A 126 3.17 14.99 8.42
C LEU A 126 3.92 15.00 7.10
N LEU A 127 3.83 13.90 6.35
CA LEU A 127 4.30 13.83 4.96
C LEU A 127 3.14 14.13 4.02
N VAL A 128 3.42 14.81 2.91
CA VAL A 128 2.42 15.19 1.91
C VAL A 128 2.50 14.23 0.73
N GLY A 129 1.36 13.63 0.39
CA GLY A 129 1.18 12.83 -0.83
C GLY A 129 -0.12 13.18 -1.53
N ALA A 130 -0.23 12.88 -2.83
CA ALA A 130 -1.48 12.99 -3.56
C ALA A 130 -2.07 11.62 -3.82
N VAL A 131 -3.38 11.49 -3.59
CA VAL A 131 -4.12 10.23 -3.71
C VAL A 131 -5.42 10.49 -4.46
N ASP A 132 -5.78 9.60 -5.37
CA ASP A 132 -7.05 9.66 -6.09
C ASP A 132 -8.21 9.51 -5.10
N HIS A 133 -9.14 10.46 -5.14
CA HIS A 133 -10.25 10.57 -4.20
C HIS A 133 -11.11 9.30 -4.14
N ARG A 134 -11.19 8.51 -5.21
CA ARG A 134 -11.97 7.27 -5.25
C ARG A 134 -11.44 6.20 -4.29
N PHE A 135 -10.16 6.27 -3.90
CA PHE A 135 -9.54 5.34 -2.97
C PHE A 135 -9.56 5.83 -1.52
N LEU A 136 -10.12 7.01 -1.30
CA LEU A 136 -10.36 7.61 0.00
C LEU A 136 -11.84 7.48 0.36
N PRO A 137 -12.18 7.34 1.64
CA PRO A 137 -13.57 7.30 2.05
C PRO A 137 -14.19 8.69 1.96
N ASP A 138 -15.52 8.72 1.83
CA ASP A 138 -16.31 9.92 2.05
C ASP A 138 -16.32 10.35 3.53
N GLU A 139 -16.97 11.48 3.83
CA GLU A 139 -17.09 12.02 5.18
C GLU A 139 -17.75 11.06 6.18
N ARG A 140 -18.56 10.12 5.69
CA ARG A 140 -19.22 9.09 6.51
C ARG A 140 -18.36 7.84 6.67
N GLY A 141 -17.20 7.78 6.03
CA GLY A 141 -16.31 6.63 6.06
C GLY A 141 -16.65 5.52 5.05
N HIS A 142 -17.44 5.83 4.02
CA HIS A 142 -17.93 4.87 3.02
C HIS A 142 -17.29 5.12 1.64
N ASN A 143 -17.61 4.26 0.67
CA ASN A 143 -17.33 4.44 -0.76
C ASN A 143 -15.84 4.50 -1.19
N ALA A 144 -14.90 4.11 -0.33
CA ALA A 144 -13.51 3.94 -0.72
C ALA A 144 -13.30 2.65 -1.54
N LEU A 145 -12.75 2.78 -2.76
CA LEU A 145 -12.32 1.63 -3.55
C LEU A 145 -11.19 0.85 -2.86
N LEU A 146 -11.19 -0.47 -3.11
CA LEU A 146 -10.08 -1.34 -2.79
C LEU A 146 -8.86 -0.96 -3.65
N GLY A 147 -7.66 -1.06 -3.08
CA GLY A 147 -6.42 -0.66 -3.74
C GLY A 147 -5.98 0.77 -3.42
N PHE A 148 -5.14 1.33 -4.29
CA PHE A 148 -4.51 2.63 -4.13
C PHE A 148 -4.20 3.26 -5.50
N SER A 149 -4.28 4.58 -5.59
CA SER A 149 -3.71 5.33 -6.70
C SER A 149 -3.18 6.65 -6.16
N GLY A 150 -1.90 6.91 -6.38
CA GLY A 150 -1.27 8.13 -5.86
C GLY A 150 -0.03 8.54 -6.63
N TYR A 151 0.49 9.71 -6.27
CA TYR A 151 1.74 10.24 -6.79
C TYR A 151 2.49 11.07 -5.75
N CYS A 152 3.79 11.16 -5.93
CA CYS A 152 4.70 11.83 -5.00
C CYS A 152 4.67 13.34 -5.23
N MET A 153 4.38 14.12 -4.19
CA MET A 153 4.36 15.59 -4.29
C MET A 153 5.75 16.23 -4.35
N GLY A 154 6.78 15.53 -3.88
CA GLY A 154 8.15 16.05 -3.89
C GLY A 154 8.81 15.97 -5.26
N CYS A 155 8.73 14.81 -5.93
CA CYS A 155 9.38 14.57 -7.23
C CYS A 155 8.41 14.48 -8.42
N GLY A 156 7.10 14.40 -8.17
CA GLY A 156 6.10 14.29 -9.22
C GLY A 156 5.98 12.91 -9.86
N GLU A 157 6.64 11.87 -9.33
CA GLU A 157 6.49 10.49 -9.83
C GLU A 157 5.06 10.00 -9.62
N LYS A 158 4.44 9.45 -10.66
CA LYS A 158 3.02 9.07 -10.72
C LYS A 158 2.84 7.58 -10.95
N GLY A 159 1.61 7.11 -10.76
CA GLY A 159 1.22 5.76 -11.18
C GLY A 159 1.44 4.69 -10.11
N PHE A 160 1.61 5.08 -8.85
CA PHE A 160 1.64 4.12 -7.74
C PHE A 160 0.26 3.47 -7.59
N ARG A 161 0.15 2.19 -7.95
CA ARG A 161 -1.10 1.41 -7.87
C ARG A 161 -1.25 0.65 -6.55
N TYR A 162 -0.16 0.56 -5.79
CA TYR A 162 -0.12 -0.10 -4.50
C TYR A 162 0.46 0.85 -3.47
N PHE A 163 -0.17 0.89 -2.30
CA PHE A 163 0.29 1.73 -1.20
C PHE A 163 1.69 1.31 -0.71
N THR A 164 2.04 0.04 -0.84
CA THR A 164 3.38 -0.48 -0.52
C THR A 164 4.46 0.18 -1.36
N ASP A 165 4.25 0.31 -2.67
CA ASP A 165 5.22 0.92 -3.58
C ASP A 165 5.35 2.42 -3.30
N PHE A 166 4.22 3.08 -3.06
CA PHE A 166 4.22 4.48 -2.66
C PHE A 166 4.94 4.71 -1.33
N ALA A 167 4.66 3.90 -0.32
CA ALA A 167 5.29 3.95 0.99
C ALA A 167 6.81 3.78 0.89
N ASN A 168 7.27 2.81 0.09
CA ASN A 168 8.70 2.60 -0.17
C ASN A 168 9.32 3.83 -0.85
N HIS A 169 8.65 4.40 -1.85
CA HIS A 169 9.13 5.58 -2.59
C HIS A 169 9.28 6.82 -1.69
N ILE A 170 8.36 7.05 -0.75
CA ILE A 170 8.43 8.18 0.17
C ILE A 170 9.27 7.90 1.44
N ASN A 171 10.02 6.79 1.45
CA ASN A 171 10.78 6.32 2.61
C ASN A 171 9.96 6.23 3.90
N LEU A 172 8.70 5.79 3.79
CA LEU A 172 7.85 5.53 4.94
C LEU A 172 8.31 4.23 5.61
N LYS A 173 9.18 4.33 6.63
CA LYS A 173 9.70 3.17 7.37
C LYS A 173 8.62 2.54 8.25
N LEU A 174 8.26 1.30 7.96
CA LEU A 174 7.21 0.55 8.64
C LEU A 174 7.72 -0.79 9.15
N SER A 175 7.37 -1.14 10.39
CA SER A 175 7.69 -2.44 10.99
C SER A 175 6.74 -3.56 10.57
N THR A 176 5.60 -3.20 9.97
CA THR A 176 4.51 -4.11 9.58
C THR A 176 4.08 -3.78 8.16
N GLN A 177 3.29 -4.67 7.55
CA GLN A 177 2.79 -4.45 6.20
C GLN A 177 2.08 -3.07 6.08
N PRO A 178 2.43 -2.24 5.08
CA PRO A 178 1.84 -0.93 4.89
C PRO A 178 0.35 -1.04 4.65
N LYS A 179 -0.44 -0.64 5.64
CA LYS A 179 -1.89 -0.49 5.49
C LYS A 179 -2.23 0.97 5.27
N LYS A 180 -2.84 1.29 4.13
CA LYS A 180 -3.19 2.67 3.76
C LYS A 180 -3.98 3.37 4.88
N GLN A 181 -4.94 2.67 5.49
CA GLN A 181 -5.82 3.15 6.57
C GLN A 181 -5.07 3.53 7.86
N LYS A 182 -3.90 2.91 8.08
CA LYS A 182 -3.05 3.20 9.24
C LYS A 182 -2.23 4.47 9.05
N HIS A 183 -1.88 4.83 7.82
CA HIS A 183 -0.90 5.88 7.53
C HIS A 183 -1.49 7.13 6.91
N LEU A 184 -2.47 7.03 6.02
CA LEU A 184 -3.21 8.18 5.52
C LEU A 184 -4.16 8.66 6.62
N LYS A 185 -3.92 9.85 7.18
CA LYS A 185 -4.67 10.31 8.36
C LYS A 185 -5.46 11.59 8.16
N PHE A 186 -5.00 12.52 7.33
CA PHE A 186 -5.61 13.84 7.24
C PHE A 186 -5.78 14.28 5.79
N HIS A 187 -6.88 14.93 5.48
CA HIS A 187 -6.96 15.76 4.29
C HIS A 187 -6.09 17.01 4.49
N LEU A 188 -5.49 17.52 3.42
CA LEU A 188 -4.75 18.78 3.43
C LEU A 188 -5.43 19.75 2.47
N TYR A 189 -5.46 21.02 2.84
CA TYR A 189 -6.04 22.09 2.04
C TYR A 189 -5.21 23.35 2.17
N ARG A 190 -5.38 24.28 1.22
CA ARG A 190 -4.78 25.62 1.34
C ARG A 190 -5.73 26.54 2.10
N ASN A 191 -5.21 27.20 3.12
CA ASN A 191 -5.95 28.25 3.81
C ASN A 191 -6.06 29.52 2.93
N ASN A 192 -6.74 30.55 3.46
CA ASN A 192 -6.94 31.82 2.76
C ASN A 192 -5.63 32.58 2.45
N GLN A 193 -4.51 32.20 3.08
CA GLN A 193 -3.18 32.76 2.82
C GLN A 193 -2.40 31.94 1.79
N GLY A 194 -3.01 30.90 1.20
CA GLY A 194 -2.37 30.00 0.24
C GLY A 194 -1.44 28.95 0.88
N VAL A 195 -1.40 28.87 2.21
CA VAL A 195 -0.53 27.94 2.94
C VAL A 195 -1.22 26.60 3.08
N LEU A 196 -0.51 25.51 2.74
CA LEU A 196 -0.98 24.14 2.92
C LEU A 196 -1.01 23.80 4.42
N VAL A 197 -2.19 23.46 4.91
CA VAL A 197 -2.45 23.17 6.32
C VAL A 197 -3.13 21.82 6.50
N LYS A 198 -3.00 21.29 7.72
CA LYS A 198 -3.67 20.06 8.15
C LYS A 198 -5.18 20.29 8.27
N GLY A 199 -5.98 19.45 7.62
CA GLY A 199 -7.44 19.46 7.71
C GLY A 199 -8.03 18.27 8.45
N ALA A 200 -9.28 17.96 8.09
CA ALA A 200 -10.08 16.93 8.74
C ALA A 200 -9.42 15.54 8.68
N PRO A 201 -9.59 14.71 9.72
CA PRO A 201 -9.12 13.33 9.68
C PRO A 201 -9.89 12.52 8.63
N ILE A 202 -9.19 11.57 7.99
CA ILE A 202 -9.80 10.64 7.04
C ILE A 202 -10.56 9.57 7.82
N CYS A 203 -11.85 9.44 7.54
CA CYS A 203 -12.73 8.53 8.26
C CYS A 203 -12.62 7.08 7.75
N TRP A 204 -11.69 6.29 8.25
CA TRP A 204 -11.57 4.89 7.86
C TRP A 204 -12.55 4.00 8.64
N ARG A 205 -13.38 3.21 7.94
CA ARG A 205 -14.27 2.24 8.59
C ARG A 205 -13.47 1.22 9.44
N GLY A 206 -13.92 0.93 10.66
CA GLY A 206 -13.29 -0.05 11.55
C GLY A 206 -12.00 0.40 12.26
N HIS A 207 -11.47 1.57 11.92
CA HIS A 207 -10.42 2.22 12.69
C HIS A 207 -11.03 3.44 13.37
N GLY A 208 -11.14 3.41 14.70
CA GLY A 208 -11.79 4.47 15.49
C GLY A 208 -11.36 5.85 15.00
N CYS A 209 -12.28 6.57 14.38
CA CYS A 209 -12.13 7.99 14.12
C CYS A 209 -12.20 8.64 15.50
N GLN A 210 -11.06 8.80 16.18
CA GLN A 210 -10.99 9.72 17.30
C GLN A 210 -11.18 11.12 16.71
N LEU A 211 -12.46 11.51 16.57
CA LEU A 211 -12.86 12.89 16.42
C LEU A 211 -12.39 13.62 17.68
N HIS A 212 -11.14 14.08 17.66
CA HIS A 212 -10.86 15.35 18.31
C HIS A 212 -11.39 16.41 17.36
N CYS A 213 -12.66 16.74 17.54
CA CYS A 213 -13.24 17.99 17.10
C CYS A 213 -12.32 19.11 17.60
N PHE A 214 -11.50 19.67 16.72
CA PHE A 214 -11.06 21.04 16.93
C PHE A 214 -12.32 21.87 16.71
N GLY A 215 -12.89 22.34 17.82
CA GLY A 215 -14.09 23.15 17.81
C GLY A 215 -13.87 24.41 16.97
N ASP A 216 -14.87 24.72 16.14
CA ASP A 216 -15.08 26.06 15.63
C ASP A 216 -15.34 27.00 16.81
N PRO A 217 -14.56 28.08 17.01
CA PRO A 217 -14.99 29.18 17.86
C PRO A 217 -15.57 30.26 16.95
N LEU A 218 -16.77 30.05 16.41
CA LEU A 218 -17.49 31.11 15.69
C LEU A 218 -19.00 30.83 15.69
N LEU A 219 -19.62 31.01 16.87
CA LEU A 219 -20.96 31.58 16.96
C LEU A 219 -21.19 32.10 18.39
N SER A 220 -20.91 33.38 18.60
CA SER A 220 -21.48 34.19 19.68
C SER A 220 -21.45 35.64 19.23
N ALA A 221 -22.55 36.04 18.61
CA ALA A 221 -23.00 37.42 18.50
C ALA A 221 -24.48 37.42 18.91
#